data_AF-A0A2K0TFT4-F1
#
_entry.id   AF-A0A2K0TFT4-F1
#
_cell.length_a   1.000
_cell.length_b   1.000
_cell.length_c   1.000
_cell.angle_alpha   90.00
_cell.angle_beta   90.00
_cell.angle_gamma   90.00
#
_symmetry.space_group_name_H-M   'P 1'
#
loop_
_entity.id
_entity.type
_entity.pdbx_description
1 polymer ?
#
loop_
_entity_poly.entity_id
_entity_poly.type
_entity_poly.pdbx_seq_one_letter_code
_entity_poly.pdbx_strand_id
1 'polypeptide(L)'
;MAVGSARDKFPDDLLLVQFLRSAKRCAGQGPYIYDHFGFEKTLEELIADILRTRDLMRQQLPASAFSDRGIFDDKRPYVAVLTRSGYEFIVAFFATRVLGGAAMPFGACKAHSILC
;
A
#
# COMPACT_ATOMS: atom_id res chain seq x y z
N MET A 1 -27.89 -5.63 11.73
CA MET A 1 -26.97 -6.78 11.78
C MET A 1 -25.91 -6.62 10.69
N ALA A 2 -24.74 -6.11 11.06
CA ALA A 2 -23.44 -6.32 10.39
C ALA A 2 -22.42 -5.59 11.27
N VAL A 3 -21.81 -6.32 12.21
CA VAL A 3 -20.62 -5.86 12.92
C VAL A 3 -19.49 -5.90 11.88
N GLY A 4 -19.30 -4.80 11.15
CA GLY A 4 -18.08 -4.60 10.37
C GLY A 4 -16.93 -4.58 11.36
N SER A 5 -16.06 -5.59 11.29
CA SER A 5 -14.89 -5.68 12.15
C SER A 5 -14.05 -4.42 11.95
N ALA A 6 -13.42 -3.90 13.00
CA ALA A 6 -12.44 -2.82 12.87
C ALA A 6 -11.32 -3.15 11.85
N ARG A 7 -11.19 -4.43 11.46
CA ARG A 7 -10.31 -4.94 10.40
C ARG A 7 -10.65 -4.47 8.98
N ASP A 8 -11.88 -3.98 8.75
CA ASP A 8 -12.42 -3.64 7.42
C ASP A 8 -12.41 -2.14 7.11
N LYS A 9 -12.04 -1.29 8.08
CA LYS A 9 -11.98 0.16 7.89
C LYS A 9 -10.53 0.62 7.79
N PHE A 10 -10.22 1.39 6.75
CA PHE A 10 -8.97 2.13 6.69
C PHE A 10 -8.90 3.10 7.88
N PRO A 11 -7.71 3.36 8.43
CA PRO A 11 -7.51 4.47 9.36
C PRO A 11 -8.07 5.76 8.77
N ASP A 12 -8.48 6.73 9.59
CA ASP A 12 -8.91 8.07 9.17
C ASP A 12 -7.70 8.90 8.64
N ASP A 13 -6.98 8.34 7.68
CA ASP A 13 -5.90 8.95 6.93
C ASP A 13 -6.52 9.73 5.76
N LEU A 14 -6.28 11.05 5.76
CA LEU A 14 -6.76 11.95 4.71
C LEU A 14 -6.33 11.51 3.31
N LEU A 15 -5.14 10.93 3.17
CA LEU A 15 -4.64 10.43 1.90
C LEU A 15 -5.47 9.24 1.40
N LEU A 16 -5.81 8.29 2.27
CA LEU A 16 -6.64 7.13 1.93
C LEU A 16 -8.07 7.57 1.59
N VAL A 17 -8.62 8.52 2.33
CA VAL A 17 -9.95 9.09 2.06
C VAL A 17 -9.98 9.78 0.68
N GLN A 18 -8.97 10.58 0.37
CA GLN A 18 -8.85 11.26 -0.92
C GLN A 18 -8.63 10.27 -2.07
N PHE A 19 -7.81 9.25 -1.87
CA PHE A 19 -7.59 8.18 -2.83
C PHE A 19 -8.91 7.44 -3.15
N LEU A 20 -9.66 7.01 -2.14
CA LEU A 20 -10.95 6.33 -2.33
C LEU A 20 -12.00 7.22 -3.03
N ARG A 21 -12.03 8.53 -2.74
CA ARG A 21 -12.90 9.48 -3.45
C ARG A 21 -12.54 9.59 -4.92
N SER A 22 -11.25 9.63 -5.23
CA SER A 22 -10.75 9.71 -6.60
C SER A 22 -11.05 8.43 -7.37
N ALA A 23 -10.80 7.26 -6.76
CA ALA A 23 -11.13 5.97 -7.35
C ALA A 23 -12.63 5.84 -7.66
N LYS A 24 -13.51 6.28 -6.76
CA LYS A 24 -14.96 6.31 -7.02
C LYS A 24 -15.35 7.24 -8.17
N ARG A 25 -14.71 8.40 -8.30
CA ARG A 25 -14.99 9.36 -9.37
C ARG A 25 -14.55 8.83 -10.74
N CYS A 26 -13.46 8.08 -10.78
CA CYS A 26 -12.87 7.50 -11.97
C CYS A 26 -13.35 6.08 -12.26
N ALA A 27 -14.43 5.62 -11.60
CA ALA A 27 -14.87 4.24 -11.69
C ALA A 27 -15.29 3.89 -13.12
N GLY A 28 -14.83 2.74 -13.63
CA GLY A 28 -15.06 2.28 -15.00
C GLY A 28 -14.31 3.09 -16.06
N GLN A 29 -13.33 3.90 -15.67
CA GLN A 29 -12.49 4.70 -16.55
C GLN A 29 -11.01 4.34 -16.38
N GLY A 30 -10.17 4.82 -17.29
CA GLY A 30 -8.73 4.56 -17.27
C GLY A 30 -8.32 3.48 -18.27
N PRO A 31 -7.01 3.20 -18.37
CA PRO A 31 -6.03 3.18 -17.27
C PRO A 31 -5.46 4.55 -16.86
N TYR A 32 -5.05 4.66 -15.59
CA TYR A 32 -4.50 5.90 -15.00
C TYR A 32 -3.06 5.78 -14.54
N ILE A 33 -2.57 4.55 -14.34
CA ILE A 33 -1.23 4.29 -13.89
C ILE A 33 -0.50 3.55 -15.01
N TYR A 34 0.62 4.13 -15.42
CA TYR A 34 1.52 3.56 -16.42
C TYR A 34 2.93 3.57 -15.83
N ASP A 35 3.64 2.46 -15.95
CA ASP A 35 5.04 2.42 -15.54
C ASP A 35 5.95 1.71 -16.55
N HIS A 36 7.26 1.86 -16.34
CA HIS A 36 8.28 1.32 -17.24
C HIS A 36 8.36 -0.22 -17.24
N PHE A 37 7.75 -0.89 -16.27
CA PHE A 37 7.68 -2.35 -16.20
C PHE A 37 6.46 -2.92 -16.93
N GLY A 38 5.70 -2.07 -17.63
CA GLY A 38 4.54 -2.46 -18.43
C GLY A 38 3.25 -2.57 -17.61
N PHE A 39 3.23 -2.05 -16.39
CA PHE A 39 1.96 -1.92 -15.67
C PHE A 39 1.11 -0.84 -16.33
N GLU A 40 -0.12 -1.21 -16.68
CA GLU A 40 -1.18 -0.36 -17.18
C GLU A 40 -2.42 -0.67 -16.34
N LYS A 41 -2.77 0.23 -15.40
CA LYS A 41 -3.70 -0.09 -14.31
C LYS A 41 -4.77 0.97 -14.07
N THR A 42 -5.99 0.51 -13.80
CA THR A 42 -7.07 1.35 -13.28
C THR A 42 -6.93 1.58 -11.77
N LEU A 43 -7.71 2.50 -11.22
CA LEU A 43 -7.72 2.74 -9.77
C LEU A 43 -8.42 1.60 -9.00
N GLU A 44 -9.39 0.89 -9.61
CA GLU A 44 -9.99 -0.29 -8.98
C GLU A 44 -9.00 -1.45 -8.89
N GLU A 45 -8.21 -1.69 -9.95
CA GLU A 45 -7.16 -2.70 -9.91
C GLU A 45 -6.11 -2.36 -8.85
N LEU A 46 -5.70 -1.09 -8.75
CA LEU A 46 -4.81 -0.64 -7.69
C LEU A 46 -5.41 -0.91 -6.30
N ILE A 47 -6.70 -0.60 -6.06
CA ILE A 47 -7.37 -0.90 -4.78
C ILE A 47 -7.34 -2.41 -4.49
N ALA A 48 -7.65 -3.23 -5.49
CA ALA A 48 -7.64 -4.69 -5.33
C ALA A 48 -6.24 -5.19 -4.94
N ASP A 49 -5.19 -4.67 -5.58
CA ASP A 49 -3.80 -5.02 -5.31
C ASP A 49 -3.33 -4.53 -3.93
N ILE A 50 -3.77 -3.35 -3.49
CA ILE A 50 -3.54 -2.82 -2.14
C ILE A 50 -4.16 -3.74 -1.08
N LEU A 51 -5.41 -4.14 -1.26
CA LEU A 51 -6.12 -5.01 -0.32
C LEU A 51 -5.48 -6.40 -0.25
N ARG A 52 -5.10 -6.97 -1.40
CA ARG A 52 -4.36 -8.23 -1.46
C ARG A 52 -3.03 -8.14 -0.73
N THR A 53 -2.28 -7.05 -0.94
CA THR A 53 -0.98 -6.83 -0.29
C THR A 53 -1.13 -6.63 1.22
N ARG A 54 -2.14 -5.89 1.68
CA ARG A 54 -2.49 -5.76 3.11
C ARG A 54 -2.73 -7.13 3.75
N ASP A 55 -3.50 -7.99 3.08
CA ASP A 55 -3.83 -9.31 3.62
C ASP A 55 -2.59 -10.22 3.64
N LEU A 56 -1.74 -10.13 2.61
CA LEU A 56 -0.44 -10.81 2.60
C LEU A 56 0.46 -10.36 3.75
N MET A 57 0.54 -9.05 4.00
CA MET A 57 1.32 -8.50 5.12
C MET A 57 0.80 -9.01 6.47
N ARG A 58 -0.52 -9.10 6.67
CA ARG A 58 -1.13 -9.68 7.88
C ARG A 58 -0.80 -11.16 8.05
N GLN A 59 -0.66 -11.90 6.95
CA GLN A 59 -0.35 -13.34 6.97
C GLN A 59 1.15 -13.61 7.19
N GLN A 60 2.03 -12.78 6.63
CA GLN A 60 3.47 -13.05 6.61
C GLN A 60 4.24 -12.36 7.74
N LEU A 61 3.76 -11.25 8.27
CA LEU A 61 4.44 -10.53 9.34
C LEU A 61 4.14 -11.19 10.71
N PRO A 62 5.10 -11.15 11.65
CA PRO A 62 4.89 -11.70 12.98
C PRO A 62 3.77 -10.95 13.70
N ALA A 63 3.01 -11.65 14.55
CA ALA A 63 1.91 -11.04 15.32
C ALA A 63 2.38 -9.85 16.16
N SER A 64 3.64 -9.87 16.63
CA SER A 64 4.28 -8.77 17.36
C SER A 64 4.52 -7.49 16.54
N ALA A 65 4.28 -7.51 15.23
CA ALA A 65 4.30 -6.31 14.40
C ALA A 65 3.00 -5.48 14.55
N PHE A 66 1.93 -6.11 15.06
CA PHE A 66 0.61 -5.52 15.13
C PHE A 66 0.20 -5.26 16.59
N SER A 67 -0.60 -4.21 16.78
CA SER A 67 -1.33 -3.96 18.02
C SER A 67 -2.58 -4.85 18.11
N ASP A 68 -3.25 -4.83 19.27
CA ASP A 68 -4.53 -5.51 19.51
C ASP A 68 -5.64 -5.10 18.52
N ARG A 69 -5.48 -3.95 17.85
CA ARG A 69 -6.41 -3.44 16.83
C ARG A 69 -6.16 -4.04 15.44
N GLY A 70 -5.11 -4.84 15.26
CA GLY A 70 -4.75 -5.45 13.97
C GLY A 70 -4.18 -4.46 12.93
N ILE A 71 -3.66 -3.33 13.42
CA ILE A 71 -2.83 -2.35 12.70
C ILE A 71 -1.41 -2.40 13.26
N PHE A 72 -0.44 -1.82 12.57
CA PHE A 72 0.94 -1.74 13.06
C PHE A 72 1.03 -1.13 14.46
N ASP A 73 1.96 -1.64 15.27
CA ASP A 73 2.29 -1.07 16.58
C ASP A 73 2.92 0.33 16.41
N ASP A 74 2.44 1.32 17.15
CA ASP A 74 2.91 2.71 17.11
C ASP A 74 4.42 2.84 17.45
N LYS A 75 5.00 1.87 18.16
CA LYS A 75 6.44 1.82 18.46
C LYS A 75 7.27 1.34 17.27
N ARG A 76 6.66 0.64 16.30
CA ARG A 76 7.31 0.05 15.13
C ARG A 76 6.44 0.23 13.87
N PRO A 77 6.09 1.47 13.50
CA PRO A 77 5.14 1.71 12.42
C PRO A 77 5.77 1.60 11.03
N TYR A 78 7.10 1.46 10.94
CA TYR A 78 7.82 1.62 9.69
C TYR A 78 7.98 0.31 8.92
N VAL A 79 7.65 0.33 7.63
CA VAL A 79 7.86 -0.78 6.71
C VAL A 79 8.89 -0.39 5.68
N ALA A 80 10.01 -1.10 5.63
CA ALA A 80 10.98 -0.96 4.56
C ALA A 80 10.38 -1.47 3.24
N VAL A 81 10.34 -0.63 2.22
CA VAL A 81 9.77 -0.95 0.91
C VAL A 81 10.88 -0.89 -0.14
N LEU A 82 11.23 -2.05 -0.70
CA LEU A 82 12.12 -2.19 -1.84
C LEU A 82 11.36 -2.86 -2.96
N THR A 83 11.14 -2.14 -4.06
CA THR A 83 10.39 -2.63 -5.22
C THR A 83 11.18 -2.45 -6.49
N ARG A 84 10.78 -3.17 -7.54
CA ARG A 84 11.41 -3.03 -8.86
C ARG A 84 10.81 -1.86 -9.61
N SER A 85 9.53 -1.60 -9.40
CA SER A 85 8.73 -0.65 -10.16
C SER A 85 8.04 0.40 -9.29
N GLY A 86 7.59 1.48 -9.95
CA GLY A 86 6.79 2.52 -9.34
C GLY A 86 5.39 2.02 -8.96
N TYR A 87 4.79 1.15 -9.78
CA TYR A 87 3.48 0.57 -9.45
C TYR A 87 3.53 -0.27 -8.17
N GLU A 88 4.49 -1.19 -8.07
CA GLU A 88 4.69 -2.00 -6.87
C GLU A 88 4.94 -1.12 -5.63
N PHE A 89 5.68 -0.02 -5.78
CA PHE A 89 5.89 0.93 -4.68
C PHE A 89 4.57 1.54 -4.21
N ILE A 90 3.73 2.01 -5.14
CA ILE A 90 2.42 2.60 -4.81
C ILE A 90 1.54 1.58 -4.07
N VAL A 91 1.51 0.33 -4.54
CA VAL A 91 0.77 -0.77 -3.88
C VAL A 91 1.28 -0.98 -2.46
N ALA A 92 2.59 -1.16 -2.27
CA ALA A 92 3.19 -1.40 -0.96
C ALA A 92 3.05 -0.20 0.00
N PHE A 93 3.18 1.01 -0.54
CA PHE A 93 2.99 2.26 0.19
C PHE A 93 1.57 2.32 0.77
N PHE A 94 0.55 2.18 -0.08
CA PHE A 94 -0.83 2.26 0.37
C PHE A 94 -1.21 1.09 1.27
N ALA A 95 -0.77 -0.14 0.97
CA ALA A 95 -0.98 -1.31 1.83
C ALA A 95 -0.45 -1.07 3.26
N THR A 96 0.73 -0.46 3.36
CA THR A 96 1.32 -0.04 4.65
C THR A 96 0.46 1.00 5.35
N ARG A 97 -0.03 2.02 4.63
CA ARG A 97 -0.92 3.05 5.17
C ARG A 97 -2.26 2.48 5.66
N VAL A 98 -2.83 1.48 4.97
CA VAL A 98 -4.06 0.79 5.43
C VAL A 98 -3.87 0.15 6.80
N LEU A 99 -2.66 -0.30 7.11
CA LEU A 99 -2.31 -0.89 8.39
C LEU A 99 -1.79 0.16 9.39
N GLY A 100 -1.96 1.46 9.12
CA GLY A 100 -1.54 2.54 10.01
C GLY A 100 -0.04 2.84 10.02
N GLY A 101 0.77 2.09 9.27
CA GLY A 101 2.23 2.23 9.26
C GLY A 101 2.74 3.26 8.25
N ALA A 102 4.02 3.60 8.31
CA ALA A 102 4.71 4.48 7.37
C ALA A 102 5.69 3.69 6.49
N ALA A 103 5.58 3.83 5.17
CA ALA A 103 6.51 3.20 4.25
C ALA A 103 7.84 3.97 4.20
N MET A 104 8.95 3.26 4.31
CA MET A 104 10.31 3.77 4.12
C MET A 104 10.85 3.24 2.77
N PRO A 105 10.86 4.07 1.72
CA PRO A 105 11.34 3.63 0.41
C PRO A 105 12.84 3.39 0.41
N PHE A 106 13.26 2.28 -0.19
CA PHE A 106 14.65 2.00 -0.53
C PHE A 106 14.80 1.97 -2.04
N GLY A 107 15.77 2.73 -2.56
CA GLY A 107 16.17 2.62 -3.95
C GLY A 107 17.02 1.37 -4.15
N ALA A 108 16.72 0.57 -5.17
CA ALA A 108 17.67 -0.43 -5.64
C ALA A 108 18.88 0.31 -6.23
N CYS A 109 20.01 0.32 -5.51
CA CYS A 109 21.26 0.81 -6.07
C CYS A 109 21.63 -0.09 -7.25
N LYS A 110 21.50 0.41 -8.49
CA LYS A 110 22.17 -0.24 -9.61
C LYS A 110 23.66 0.06 -9.45
N ALA A 111 24.45 -0.95 -9.10
CA ALA A 111 25.89 -0.93 -9.24
C ALA A 111 26.26 -0.91 -10.74
N HIS A 112 25.96 0.20 -11.42
CA HIS A 112 26.42 0.52 -12.77
C HIS A 112 26.58 2.04 -12.91
N SER A 113 27.42 2.59 -12.04
CA SER A 113 28.49 3.54 -12.35
C SER A 113 28.96 4.15 -11.04
N ILE A 114 30.05 3.59 -10.50
CA ILE A 114 31.05 4.46 -9.89
C ILE A 114 31.60 5.27 -11.06
N LEU A 115 31.07 6.46 -11.24
CA LEU A 115 31.81 7.57 -11.83
C LEU A 115 31.19 8.85 -11.28
N CYS A 116 31.91 9.37 -10.28
CA CYS A 116 31.94 10.73 -9.75
C CYS A 116 30.60 11.34 -9.33
#